data_AF-A0A2H3D495-F1
#
_entry.id   AF-A0A2H3D495-F1
#
_cell.length_a   1.000
_cell.length_b   1.000
_cell.length_c   1.000
_cell.angle_alpha   90.00
_cell.angle_beta   90.00
_cell.angle_gamma   90.00
#
_symmetry.space_group_name_H-M   'P 1'
#
loop_
_entity.id
_entity.type
_entity.pdbx_description
1 polymer ?
#
loop_
_entity_poly.entity_id
_entity_poly.type
_entity_poly.pdbx_seq_one_letter_code
_entity_poly.pdbx_strand_id
1 'polypeptide(L)'
;MVTPNALGLYQPPLGINREMYMQADFRYGADNPLLWPQFYVRSVSWLSCIRKCPKDPLDPFLPLYDPVTRSDFSTFEYASQDNQLRTFSSASFARLHMAAQKVINMSESQTASWGPSHSLLRDFRSGLYTLLHCLESLPFIFDRLCLTVAETQRVAIEMRAIMDYITTYHPRMLVTNQAPWSDTTADLELIGAFTTDPIIVEEFFRARIPVWHLLKLDRLPFTRIDAHTLPLDPNQHLTLGPPRIQLRSVFIRTSDQAEKYKAFQCFTRNHLRLPNPFALVPGQICLDPPLPEPLPSTSRSKPYGPPNQRAKQKQSSPSSQMGFLSVIVHPHLPPAVPVWQAAVEVTSSDRSQCYPEAKVPEANGYIFPRPDIFIGAQDEHKSLELIKAWLCLRPLLLARVSCSSYSAQPMAHQSWRVILNLDLLMKTARSGGASSSRGAPTKAARRREQAVDFLQGCAGELRIDANFNVGPAVWRGVELKKLTDDHRREIAWELAELNFRFELLALDA
;
A
#
# COMPACT_ATOMS: atom_id res chain seq x y z
N MET A 1 -31.62 -13.50 -22.96
CA MET A 1 -31.12 -14.08 -21.70
C MET A 1 -32.31 -14.65 -20.95
N VAL A 2 -32.17 -15.84 -20.37
CA VAL A 2 -33.22 -16.53 -19.59
C VAL A 2 -32.62 -17.09 -18.30
N THR A 3 -33.45 -17.44 -17.33
CA THR A 3 -33.02 -18.12 -16.09
C THR A 3 -34.00 -19.24 -15.77
N PRO A 4 -33.53 -20.47 -15.46
CA PRO A 4 -34.40 -21.59 -15.10
C PRO A 4 -34.74 -21.65 -13.61
N ASN A 5 -33.99 -20.96 -12.73
CA ASN A 5 -34.12 -21.14 -11.27
C ASN A 5 -33.98 -19.87 -10.41
N ALA A 6 -33.68 -18.71 -11.02
CA ALA A 6 -33.52 -17.45 -10.29
C ALA A 6 -34.77 -16.55 -10.43
N LEU A 7 -35.10 -15.80 -9.37
CA LEU A 7 -36.31 -14.96 -9.31
C LEU A 7 -36.23 -13.62 -10.09
N GLY A 8 -35.04 -13.22 -10.55
CA GLY A 8 -34.84 -11.95 -11.24
C GLY A 8 -33.75 -12.03 -12.30
N LEU A 9 -33.71 -11.04 -13.19
CA LEU A 9 -32.69 -10.91 -14.23
C LEU A 9 -31.69 -9.82 -13.85
N TYR A 10 -30.41 -10.06 -14.11
CA TYR A 10 -29.34 -9.08 -13.92
C TYR A 10 -28.79 -8.70 -15.29
N GLN A 11 -28.50 -7.42 -15.50
CA GLN A 11 -27.83 -7.02 -16.73
C GLN A 11 -26.38 -7.58 -16.73
N PRO A 12 -25.98 -8.39 -17.74
CA PRO A 12 -24.63 -8.93 -17.77
C PRO A 12 -23.60 -7.83 -18.07
N PRO A 13 -22.40 -7.88 -17.46
CA PRO A 13 -21.33 -6.92 -17.72
C PRO A 13 -20.72 -7.17 -19.11
N LEU A 14 -21.41 -6.80 -20.18
CA LEU A 14 -20.97 -7.00 -21.58
C LEU A 14 -19.99 -5.91 -22.03
N GLY A 15 -19.13 -6.24 -23.00
CA GLY A 15 -18.19 -5.30 -23.65
C GLY A 15 -16.77 -5.87 -23.82
N ILE A 16 -16.05 -5.40 -24.84
CA ILE A 16 -14.72 -5.92 -25.22
C ILE A 16 -13.53 -5.16 -24.63
N ASN A 17 -13.72 -3.89 -24.30
CA ASN A 17 -12.69 -3.01 -23.73
C ASN A 17 -13.23 -2.39 -22.43
N ARG A 18 -13.67 -3.25 -21.49
CA ARG A 18 -14.16 -2.78 -20.20
C ARG A 18 -12.96 -2.43 -19.33
N GLU A 19 -12.90 -1.18 -18.90
CA GLU A 19 -11.92 -0.74 -17.92
C GLU A 19 -12.41 -1.07 -16.51
N MET A 20 -11.69 -1.93 -15.81
CA MET A 20 -12.02 -2.37 -14.45
C MET A 20 -11.15 -1.62 -13.46
N TYR A 21 -11.76 -0.67 -12.77
CA TYR A 21 -11.14 0.15 -11.74
C TYR A 21 -12.02 0.19 -10.50
N MET A 22 -11.41 0.51 -9.36
CA MET A 22 -12.14 0.64 -8.10
C MET A 22 -13.08 1.83 -8.13
N GLN A 23 -14.30 1.66 -7.64
CA GLN A 23 -15.31 2.70 -7.51
C GLN A 23 -15.18 3.41 -6.15
N ALA A 24 -16.09 4.35 -5.88
CA ALA A 24 -16.10 5.16 -4.66
C ALA A 24 -16.21 4.35 -3.35
N ASP A 25 -16.69 3.11 -3.42
CA ASP A 25 -16.77 2.15 -2.31
C ASP A 25 -15.58 1.17 -2.26
N PHE A 26 -14.55 1.40 -3.08
CA PHE A 26 -13.38 0.52 -3.23
C PHE A 26 -13.71 -0.89 -3.75
N ARG A 27 -14.82 -1.02 -4.50
CA ARG A 27 -15.24 -2.24 -5.20
C ARG A 27 -15.12 -2.07 -6.71
N TYR A 28 -15.19 -3.15 -7.48
CA TYR A 28 -15.06 -3.12 -8.95
C TYR A 28 -16.40 -2.90 -9.70
N GLY A 29 -17.39 -2.27 -9.05
CA GLY A 29 -18.71 -2.05 -9.65
C GLY A 29 -19.35 -3.34 -10.18
N ALA A 30 -19.90 -3.30 -11.39
CA ALA A 30 -20.56 -4.44 -12.03
C ALA A 30 -19.62 -5.61 -12.39
N ASP A 31 -18.30 -5.38 -12.39
CA ASP A 31 -17.29 -6.41 -12.62
C ASP A 31 -16.84 -7.09 -11.30
N ASN A 32 -17.38 -6.66 -10.15
CA ASN A 32 -17.08 -7.26 -8.85
C ASN A 32 -17.94 -8.51 -8.57
N PRO A 33 -17.35 -9.70 -8.43
CA PRO A 33 -18.10 -10.93 -8.15
C PRO A 33 -18.79 -10.94 -6.78
N LEU A 34 -18.42 -10.05 -5.85
CA LEU A 34 -19.11 -9.92 -4.55
C LEU A 34 -20.46 -9.20 -4.64
N LEU A 35 -20.64 -8.38 -5.66
CA LEU A 35 -21.81 -7.49 -5.77
C LEU A 35 -22.72 -7.86 -6.94
N TRP A 36 -22.17 -8.43 -8.00
CA TRP A 36 -22.88 -8.66 -9.24
C TRP A 36 -22.51 -10.01 -9.87
N PRO A 37 -23.47 -10.75 -10.47
CA PRO A 37 -23.17 -11.99 -11.15
C PRO A 37 -22.13 -11.80 -12.25
N GLN A 38 -21.24 -12.77 -12.39
CA GLN A 38 -20.19 -12.75 -13.41
C GLN A 38 -20.36 -13.90 -14.39
N PHE A 39 -19.69 -13.82 -15.54
CA PHE A 39 -19.58 -14.96 -16.43
C PHE A 39 -18.85 -16.12 -15.74
N TYR A 40 -19.41 -17.32 -15.87
CA TYR A 40 -18.82 -18.53 -15.35
C TYR A 40 -17.46 -18.78 -16.02
N VAL A 41 -16.44 -18.97 -15.20
CA VAL A 41 -15.09 -19.28 -15.64
C VAL A 41 -14.59 -20.46 -14.81
N ARG A 42 -14.25 -21.57 -15.48
CA ARG A 42 -13.90 -22.84 -14.84
C ARG A 42 -12.74 -22.73 -13.84
N SER A 43 -11.74 -21.89 -14.12
CA SER A 43 -10.57 -21.73 -13.23
C SER A 43 -10.86 -20.99 -11.92
N VAL A 44 -12.02 -20.35 -11.81
CA VAL A 44 -12.50 -19.61 -10.62
C VAL A 44 -13.97 -19.91 -10.35
N SER A 45 -14.36 -21.17 -10.55
CA SER A 45 -15.75 -21.61 -10.52
C SER A 45 -16.49 -21.30 -9.22
N TRP A 46 -15.78 -21.17 -8.10
CA TRP A 46 -16.33 -20.82 -6.80
C TRP A 46 -16.94 -19.42 -6.73
N LEU A 47 -16.62 -18.51 -7.65
CA LEU A 47 -17.16 -17.14 -7.62
C LEU A 47 -18.70 -17.11 -7.76
N SER A 48 -19.30 -18.11 -8.40
CA SER A 48 -20.76 -18.24 -8.46
C SER A 48 -21.40 -18.56 -7.10
N CYS A 49 -20.60 -19.05 -6.16
CA CYS A 49 -21.01 -19.42 -4.81
C CYS A 49 -20.75 -18.32 -3.78
N ILE A 50 -20.41 -17.09 -4.21
CA ILE A 50 -20.32 -15.97 -3.29
C ILE A 50 -21.71 -15.70 -2.71
N ARG A 51 -21.76 -15.61 -1.38
CA ARG A 51 -22.97 -15.26 -0.64
C ARG A 51 -23.20 -13.76 -0.68
N LYS A 52 -24.47 -13.38 -0.75
CA LYS A 52 -24.94 -12.02 -0.53
C LYS A 52 -24.78 -11.65 0.95
N CYS A 53 -24.86 -10.35 1.22
CA CYS A 53 -24.90 -9.85 2.59
C CYS A 53 -26.05 -10.53 3.36
N PRO A 54 -25.76 -11.17 4.51
CA PRO A 54 -26.78 -11.79 5.34
C PRO A 54 -27.83 -10.78 5.79
N LYS A 55 -29.10 -11.19 5.80
CA LYS A 55 -30.21 -10.38 6.34
C LYS A 55 -30.33 -10.46 7.86
N ASP A 56 -29.82 -11.54 8.45
CA ASP A 56 -29.84 -11.75 9.89
C ASP A 56 -28.75 -10.88 10.56
N PRO A 57 -29.12 -9.94 11.44
CA PRO A 57 -28.16 -9.11 12.16
C PRO A 57 -27.25 -9.91 13.11
N LEU A 58 -27.62 -11.15 13.45
CA LEU A 58 -26.83 -12.05 14.28
C LEU A 58 -25.91 -12.97 13.48
N ASP A 59 -25.90 -12.87 12.13
CA ASP A 59 -25.02 -13.70 11.31
C ASP A 59 -23.54 -13.39 11.63
N PRO A 60 -22.74 -14.40 11.99
CA PRO A 60 -21.34 -14.21 12.40
C PRO A 60 -20.42 -13.71 11.28
N PHE A 61 -20.88 -13.73 10.03
CA PHE A 61 -20.15 -13.24 8.87
C PHE A 61 -20.66 -11.88 8.38
N LEU A 62 -21.70 -11.30 9.00
CA LEU A 62 -22.18 -9.96 8.66
C LEU A 62 -21.07 -8.89 8.67
N PRO A 63 -20.10 -8.89 9.61
CA PRO A 63 -18.99 -7.92 9.59
C PRO A 63 -18.11 -7.97 8.34
N LEU A 64 -18.17 -9.04 7.54
CA LEU A 64 -17.48 -9.11 6.25
C LEU A 64 -18.13 -8.24 5.16
N TYR A 65 -19.32 -7.69 5.41
CA TYR A 65 -20.08 -6.89 4.46
C TYR A 65 -20.28 -5.44 4.91
N ASP A 66 -19.98 -5.13 6.18
CA ASP A 66 -20.16 -3.79 6.73
C ASP A 66 -19.23 -2.76 6.06
N PRO A 67 -19.75 -1.63 5.57
CA PRO A 67 -18.91 -0.55 5.06
C PRO A 67 -18.19 0.18 6.21
N VAL A 68 -16.97 0.66 5.95
CA VAL A 68 -16.23 1.50 6.90
C VAL A 68 -16.84 2.91 6.94
N THR A 69 -17.08 3.41 8.14
CA THR A 69 -17.64 4.74 8.39
C THR A 69 -16.64 5.64 9.10
N ARG A 70 -16.93 6.94 9.18
CA ARG A 70 -16.04 7.89 9.87
C ARG A 70 -15.94 7.63 11.38
N SER A 71 -16.94 7.01 12.00
CA SER A 71 -16.86 6.57 13.41
C SER A 71 -15.84 5.45 13.63
N ASP A 72 -15.50 4.69 12.59
CA ASP A 72 -14.50 3.63 12.67
C ASP A 72 -13.06 4.16 12.59
N PHE A 73 -12.89 5.45 12.28
CA PHE A 73 -11.59 6.09 12.06
C PHE A 73 -11.12 6.81 13.33
N SER A 74 -10.70 6.01 14.30
CA SER A 74 -10.35 6.44 15.66
C SER A 74 -8.98 7.12 15.72
N THR A 75 -8.86 8.13 16.57
CA THR A 75 -7.62 8.87 16.78
C THR A 75 -6.44 7.92 17.02
N PHE A 76 -5.38 8.09 16.23
CA PHE A 76 -4.11 7.43 16.52
C PHE A 76 -3.54 7.98 17.81
N GLU A 77 -2.97 7.12 18.66
CA GLU A 77 -2.33 7.55 19.90
C GLU A 77 -1.33 8.69 19.60
N TYR A 78 -1.46 9.80 20.33
CA TYR A 78 -0.58 10.98 20.26
C TYR A 78 -0.70 11.87 19.01
N ALA A 79 -1.80 11.78 18.27
CA ALA A 79 -2.10 12.66 17.15
C ALA A 79 -2.38 14.13 17.59
N SER A 80 -1.75 15.10 16.92
CA SER A 80 -2.23 16.48 16.87
C SER A 80 -3.61 16.55 16.17
N GLN A 81 -4.39 17.62 16.41
CA GLN A 81 -5.75 17.80 15.84
C GLN A 81 -5.81 17.69 14.30
N ASP A 82 -4.71 17.95 13.59
CA ASP A 82 -4.60 17.87 12.13
C ASP A 82 -4.07 16.53 11.58
N ASN A 83 -3.97 15.49 12.41
CA ASN A 83 -3.37 14.22 11.96
C ASN A 83 -4.30 13.47 10.99
N GLN A 84 -3.86 13.38 9.73
CA GLN A 84 -4.53 12.64 8.65
C GLN A 84 -4.47 11.12 8.85
N LEU A 85 -3.51 10.64 9.64
CA LEU A 85 -3.30 9.24 9.94
C LEU A 85 -4.03 8.83 11.22
N ARG A 86 -4.84 7.77 11.11
CA ARG A 86 -5.64 7.20 12.20
C ARG A 86 -5.72 5.69 12.09
N THR A 87 -6.04 5.03 13.18
CA THR A 87 -6.19 3.57 13.22
C THR A 87 -7.64 3.16 13.02
N PHE A 88 -7.81 1.89 12.67
CA PHE A 88 -9.13 1.27 12.69
C PHE A 88 -9.59 1.11 14.14
N SER A 89 -10.81 1.53 14.45
CA SER A 89 -11.31 1.44 15.82
C SER A 89 -11.27 -0.01 16.33
N SER A 90 -10.79 -0.19 17.56
CA SER A 90 -10.62 -1.51 18.17
C SER A 90 -11.93 -2.32 18.15
N ALA A 91 -13.07 -1.68 18.39
CA ALA A 91 -14.38 -2.33 18.35
C ALA A 91 -14.74 -2.85 16.95
N SER A 92 -14.54 -2.06 15.90
CA SER A 92 -14.87 -2.46 14.53
C SER A 92 -13.85 -3.43 13.95
N PHE A 93 -12.56 -3.26 14.28
CA PHE A 93 -11.53 -4.24 13.98
C PHE A 93 -11.84 -5.60 14.62
N ALA A 94 -12.21 -5.64 15.90
CA ALA A 94 -12.55 -6.90 16.57
C ALA A 94 -13.71 -7.63 15.88
N ARG A 95 -14.75 -6.92 15.43
CA ARG A 95 -15.87 -7.54 14.68
C ARG A 95 -15.41 -8.13 13.35
N LEU A 96 -14.65 -7.38 12.56
CA LEU A 96 -14.10 -7.86 11.28
C LEU A 96 -13.15 -9.05 11.50
N HIS A 97 -12.26 -8.94 12.48
CA HIS A 97 -11.28 -9.95 12.83
C HIS A 97 -11.96 -11.24 13.27
N MET A 98 -12.98 -11.18 14.14
CA MET A 98 -13.73 -12.38 14.55
C MET A 98 -14.39 -13.10 13.36
N ALA A 99 -15.01 -12.35 12.44
CA ALA A 99 -15.63 -12.93 11.26
C ALA A 99 -14.60 -13.56 10.30
N ALA A 100 -13.48 -12.87 10.06
CA ALA A 100 -12.38 -13.37 9.24
C ALA A 100 -11.69 -14.58 9.88
N GLN A 101 -11.46 -14.56 11.19
CA GLN A 101 -10.88 -15.68 11.94
C GLN A 101 -11.77 -16.92 11.87
N LYS A 102 -13.08 -16.75 11.85
CA LYS A 102 -14.01 -17.87 11.63
C LYS A 102 -13.78 -18.53 10.26
N VAL A 103 -13.57 -17.74 9.20
CA VAL A 103 -13.22 -18.26 7.86
C VAL A 103 -11.88 -18.99 7.87
N ILE A 104 -10.88 -18.42 8.54
CA ILE A 104 -9.56 -19.03 8.71
C ILE A 104 -9.67 -20.40 9.41
N ASN A 105 -10.35 -20.44 10.56
CA ASN A 105 -10.53 -21.67 11.35
C ASN A 105 -11.26 -22.75 10.56
N MET A 106 -12.29 -22.38 9.79
CA MET A 106 -12.98 -23.34 8.91
C MET A 106 -11.99 -23.99 7.92
N SER A 107 -11.13 -23.18 7.29
CA SER A 107 -10.12 -23.69 6.33
C SER A 107 -9.06 -24.59 6.96
N GLU A 108 -8.79 -24.43 8.26
CA GLU A 108 -7.79 -25.22 8.99
C GLU A 108 -8.35 -26.53 9.52
N SER A 109 -9.61 -26.52 9.97
CA SER A 109 -10.26 -27.69 10.57
C SER A 109 -10.52 -28.83 9.59
N GLN A 110 -10.52 -28.55 8.28
CA GLN A 110 -10.98 -29.47 7.24
C GLN A 110 -9.93 -29.70 6.14
N THR A 111 -8.64 -29.61 6.47
CA THR A 111 -7.52 -29.71 5.48
C THR A 111 -7.61 -30.90 4.53
N ALA A 112 -8.09 -32.06 5.01
CA ALA A 112 -8.26 -33.27 4.21
C ALA A 112 -9.37 -33.16 3.14
N SER A 113 -10.41 -32.35 3.34
CA SER A 113 -11.54 -32.23 2.40
C SER A 113 -11.25 -31.29 1.21
N TRP A 114 -10.19 -30.48 1.29
CA TRP A 114 -9.87 -29.48 0.27
C TRP A 114 -9.17 -30.05 -0.97
N GLY A 115 -8.54 -31.21 -0.85
CA GLY A 115 -7.84 -31.87 -1.95
C GLY A 115 -6.88 -30.93 -2.68
N PRO A 116 -6.95 -30.83 -4.03
CA PRO A 116 -6.07 -29.96 -4.84
C PRO A 116 -6.16 -28.46 -4.50
N SER A 117 -7.28 -28.00 -3.91
CA SER A 117 -7.50 -26.59 -3.58
C SER A 117 -6.84 -26.16 -2.27
N HIS A 118 -6.15 -27.07 -1.56
CA HIS A 118 -5.48 -26.76 -0.30
C HIS A 118 -4.41 -25.66 -0.46
N SER A 119 -3.63 -25.67 -1.55
CA SER A 119 -2.63 -24.64 -1.83
C SER A 119 -3.27 -23.26 -2.04
N LEU A 120 -4.37 -23.21 -2.80
CA LEU A 120 -5.14 -21.99 -3.02
C LEU A 120 -5.67 -21.41 -1.69
N LEU A 121 -6.28 -22.23 -0.84
CA LEU A 121 -6.79 -21.81 0.46
C LEU A 121 -5.66 -21.31 1.38
N ARG A 122 -4.49 -21.95 1.34
CA ARG A 122 -3.31 -21.49 2.09
C ARG A 122 -2.86 -20.10 1.63
N ASP A 123 -2.83 -19.85 0.32
CA ASP A 123 -2.42 -18.56 -0.23
C ASP A 123 -3.42 -17.44 0.16
N PHE A 124 -4.73 -17.72 0.09
CA PHE A 124 -5.78 -16.81 0.58
C PHE A 124 -5.64 -16.53 2.07
N ARG A 125 -5.39 -17.55 2.88
CA ARG A 125 -5.19 -17.42 4.33
C ARG A 125 -3.98 -16.55 4.66
N SER A 126 -2.85 -16.77 3.98
CA SER A 126 -1.66 -15.94 4.15
C SER A 126 -1.94 -14.47 3.83
N GLY A 127 -2.64 -14.20 2.72
CA GLY A 127 -3.04 -12.83 2.37
C GLY A 127 -3.97 -12.21 3.40
N LEU A 128 -4.93 -12.98 3.91
CA LEU A 128 -5.87 -12.53 4.93
C LEU A 128 -5.18 -12.20 6.26
N TYR A 129 -4.22 -13.02 6.70
CA TYR A 129 -3.40 -12.70 7.88
C TYR A 129 -2.60 -11.42 7.72
N THR A 130 -1.96 -11.21 6.57
CA THR A 130 -1.22 -9.97 6.28
C THR A 130 -2.13 -8.76 6.36
N LEU A 131 -3.31 -8.83 5.72
CA LEU A 131 -4.31 -7.77 5.72
C LEU A 131 -4.80 -7.43 7.15
N LEU A 132 -5.15 -8.44 7.95
CA LEU A 132 -5.58 -8.26 9.33
C LEU A 132 -4.48 -7.65 10.20
N HIS A 133 -3.25 -8.13 10.08
CA HIS A 133 -2.11 -7.60 10.82
C HIS A 133 -1.83 -6.12 10.45
N CYS A 134 -1.97 -5.77 9.17
CA CYS A 134 -1.87 -4.38 8.73
C CYS A 134 -2.97 -3.50 9.34
N LEU A 135 -4.21 -3.96 9.36
CA LEU A 135 -5.34 -3.22 9.95
C LEU A 135 -5.17 -3.01 11.47
N GLU A 136 -4.53 -3.95 12.15
CA GLU A 136 -4.23 -3.86 13.58
C GLU A 136 -3.07 -2.91 13.88
N SER A 137 -2.02 -2.98 13.07
CA SER A 137 -0.70 -2.42 13.43
C SER A 137 -0.39 -1.08 12.75
N LEU A 138 -1.01 -0.78 11.61
CA LEU A 138 -0.67 0.40 10.80
C LEU A 138 -1.72 1.50 10.96
N PRO A 139 -1.29 2.77 11.02
CA PRO A 139 -2.18 3.89 10.82
C PRO A 139 -2.42 4.14 9.32
N PHE A 140 -3.61 4.59 8.98
CA PHE A 140 -4.04 4.84 7.60
C PHE A 140 -4.63 6.24 7.46
N ILE A 141 -4.61 6.77 6.24
CA ILE A 141 -5.62 7.77 5.86
C ILE A 141 -6.96 7.06 5.64
N PHE A 142 -8.07 7.79 5.77
CA PHE A 142 -9.40 7.18 5.78
C PHE A 142 -9.69 6.32 4.54
N ASP A 143 -9.39 6.84 3.35
CA ASP A 143 -9.65 6.11 2.11
C ASP A 143 -8.77 4.85 1.95
N ARG A 144 -7.55 4.86 2.50
CA ARG A 144 -6.68 3.67 2.53
C ARG A 144 -7.15 2.64 3.57
N LEU A 145 -7.75 3.09 4.68
CA LEU A 145 -8.42 2.19 5.61
C LEU A 145 -9.61 1.50 4.91
N CYS A 146 -10.48 2.28 4.27
CA CYS A 146 -11.62 1.74 3.53
C CYS A 146 -11.19 0.72 2.48
N LEU A 147 -10.15 1.04 1.70
CA LEU A 147 -9.55 0.13 0.73
C LEU A 147 -9.04 -1.16 1.36
N THR A 148 -8.25 -1.06 2.44
CA THR A 148 -7.67 -2.22 3.12
C THR A 148 -8.75 -3.11 3.72
N VAL A 149 -9.80 -2.53 4.31
CA VAL A 149 -10.96 -3.29 4.83
C VAL A 149 -11.72 -3.95 3.69
N ALA A 150 -12.01 -3.23 2.59
CA ALA A 150 -12.71 -3.79 1.44
C ALA A 150 -11.97 -5.00 0.84
N GLU A 151 -10.65 -4.91 0.71
CA GLU A 151 -9.81 -6.02 0.25
C GLU A 151 -9.75 -7.19 1.27
N THR A 152 -9.69 -6.90 2.58
CA THR A 152 -9.80 -7.91 3.65
C THR A 152 -11.11 -8.70 3.54
N GLN A 153 -12.22 -7.98 3.40
CA GLN A 153 -13.55 -8.56 3.21
C GLN A 153 -13.61 -9.41 1.95
N ARG A 154 -13.04 -8.92 0.83
CA ARG A 154 -13.00 -9.65 -0.44
C ARG A 154 -12.30 -10.99 -0.30
N VAL A 155 -11.09 -11.00 0.26
CA VAL A 155 -10.31 -12.23 0.48
C VAL A 155 -11.05 -13.20 1.39
N ALA A 156 -11.65 -12.73 2.48
CA ALA A 156 -12.40 -13.59 3.41
C ALA A 156 -13.67 -14.19 2.76
N ILE A 157 -14.45 -13.39 2.03
CA ILE A 157 -15.68 -13.85 1.36
C ILE A 157 -15.36 -14.83 0.24
N GLU A 158 -14.36 -14.56 -0.60
CA GLU A 158 -13.93 -15.49 -1.65
C GLU A 158 -13.40 -16.80 -1.07
N MET A 159 -12.61 -16.74 0.00
CA MET A 159 -12.12 -17.94 0.69
C MET A 159 -13.27 -18.80 1.23
N ARG A 160 -14.31 -18.18 1.77
CA ARG A 160 -15.54 -18.89 2.16
C ARG A 160 -16.24 -19.50 0.95
N ALA A 161 -16.37 -18.77 -0.16
CA ALA A 161 -16.98 -19.28 -1.38
C ALA A 161 -16.22 -20.50 -1.96
N ILE A 162 -14.89 -20.54 -1.86
CA ILE A 162 -14.08 -21.71 -2.24
C ILE A 162 -14.50 -22.93 -1.40
N MET A 163 -14.58 -22.78 -0.08
CA MET A 163 -14.95 -23.87 0.83
C MET A 163 -16.39 -24.35 0.57
N ASP A 164 -17.33 -23.43 0.41
CA ASP A 164 -18.74 -23.73 0.11
C ASP A 164 -18.88 -24.44 -1.25
N TYR A 165 -18.12 -24.00 -2.27
CA TYR A 165 -18.10 -24.63 -3.59
C TYR A 165 -17.62 -26.09 -3.49
N ILE A 166 -16.49 -26.35 -2.82
CA ILE A 166 -15.90 -27.69 -2.72
C ILE A 166 -16.80 -28.65 -1.94
N THR A 167 -17.35 -28.20 -0.81
CA THR A 167 -18.05 -29.06 0.15
C THR A 167 -19.53 -29.25 -0.17
N THR A 168 -20.17 -28.24 -0.77
CA THR A 168 -21.62 -28.22 -0.90
C THR A 168 -22.04 -28.22 -2.36
N TYR A 169 -21.56 -27.28 -3.16
CA TYR A 169 -22.16 -27.04 -4.47
C TYR A 169 -21.59 -27.93 -5.58
N HIS A 170 -20.27 -28.12 -5.64
CA HIS A 170 -19.65 -29.01 -6.63
C HIS A 170 -20.12 -30.47 -6.51
N PRO A 171 -20.22 -31.08 -5.32
CA PRO A 171 -20.82 -32.41 -5.18
C PRO A 171 -22.24 -32.49 -5.73
N ARG A 172 -23.06 -31.46 -5.56
CA ARG A 172 -24.44 -31.41 -6.10
C ARG A 172 -24.48 -31.32 -7.63
N MET A 173 -23.51 -30.67 -8.26
CA MET A 173 -23.40 -30.61 -9.73
C MET A 173 -23.22 -32.00 -10.34
N LEU A 174 -22.46 -32.86 -9.66
CA LEU A 174 -22.08 -34.19 -10.14
C LEU A 174 -23.16 -35.26 -9.93
N VAL A 175 -24.22 -34.97 -9.16
CA VAL A 175 -25.26 -35.98 -8.90
C VAL A 175 -26.14 -36.18 -10.13
N THR A 176 -26.15 -37.40 -10.66
CA THR A 176 -26.93 -37.79 -11.85
C THR A 176 -28.26 -38.49 -11.52
N ASN A 177 -28.40 -39.06 -10.33
CA ASN A 177 -29.55 -39.89 -9.92
C ASN A 177 -30.36 -39.26 -8.78
N GLN A 178 -30.97 -38.10 -9.01
CA GLN A 178 -31.88 -37.49 -8.03
C GLN A 178 -33.34 -37.67 -8.44
N ALA A 179 -34.17 -38.11 -7.50
CA ALA A 179 -35.62 -38.02 -7.60
C ALA A 179 -36.02 -36.55 -7.90
N PRO A 180 -37.09 -36.29 -8.68
CA PRO A 180 -37.47 -34.92 -9.02
C PRO A 180 -37.65 -34.10 -7.74
N TRP A 181 -36.78 -33.12 -7.55
CA TRP A 181 -36.82 -32.24 -6.38
C TRP A 181 -38.14 -31.49 -6.42
N SER A 182 -38.90 -31.51 -5.31
CA SER A 182 -40.13 -30.75 -5.19
C SER A 182 -39.89 -29.23 -5.14
N ASP A 183 -38.64 -28.81 -4.90
CA ASP A 183 -38.26 -27.41 -4.82
C ASP A 183 -37.07 -27.14 -5.76
N THR A 184 -37.36 -26.59 -6.94
CA THR A 184 -36.41 -26.25 -8.00
C THR A 184 -35.81 -24.85 -7.83
N THR A 185 -36.11 -24.18 -6.72
CA THR A 185 -35.69 -22.79 -6.49
C THR A 185 -34.19 -22.73 -6.18
N ALA A 186 -33.50 -21.76 -6.78
CA ALA A 186 -32.11 -21.49 -6.46
C ALA A 186 -31.94 -21.00 -5.01
N ASP A 187 -30.74 -21.20 -4.46
CA ASP A 187 -30.30 -20.57 -3.21
C ASP A 187 -30.20 -19.05 -3.44
N LEU A 188 -31.20 -18.33 -2.95
CA LEU A 188 -31.34 -16.88 -3.19
C LEU A 188 -30.27 -16.07 -2.48
N GLU A 189 -29.55 -16.66 -1.52
CA GLU A 189 -28.44 -16.04 -0.81
C GLU A 189 -27.14 -16.09 -1.62
N LEU A 190 -27.11 -16.75 -2.79
CA LEU A 190 -25.97 -16.71 -3.69
C LEU A 190 -26.09 -15.61 -4.75
N ILE A 191 -24.92 -15.10 -5.19
CA ILE A 191 -24.82 -14.18 -6.32
C ILE A 191 -25.13 -14.89 -7.65
N GLY A 192 -24.58 -16.09 -7.87
CA GLY A 192 -24.80 -16.86 -9.11
C GLY A 192 -23.89 -16.44 -10.28
N ALA A 193 -24.20 -16.93 -11.49
CA ALA A 193 -23.39 -16.66 -12.67
C ALA A 193 -24.15 -16.61 -14.00
N PHE A 194 -23.58 -15.89 -14.96
CA PHE A 194 -23.95 -15.93 -16.37
C PHE A 194 -23.21 -17.05 -17.10
N THR A 195 -23.86 -17.72 -18.05
CA THR A 195 -23.18 -18.69 -18.92
C THR A 195 -23.87 -18.76 -20.28
N THR A 196 -23.13 -19.14 -21.31
CA THR A 196 -23.69 -19.55 -22.61
C THR A 196 -23.77 -21.07 -22.76
N ASP A 197 -23.10 -21.81 -21.87
CA ASP A 197 -22.97 -23.26 -21.92
C ASP A 197 -24.18 -23.93 -21.24
N PRO A 198 -25.01 -24.69 -21.98
CA PRO A 198 -26.18 -25.37 -21.42
C PRO A 198 -25.81 -26.46 -20.39
N ILE A 199 -24.60 -27.04 -20.45
CA ILE A 199 -24.14 -28.04 -19.48
C ILE A 199 -24.00 -27.37 -18.11
N ILE A 200 -23.36 -26.20 -18.07
CA ILE A 200 -23.21 -25.42 -16.84
C ILE A 200 -24.57 -24.99 -16.28
N VAL A 201 -25.54 -24.65 -17.15
CA VAL A 201 -26.90 -24.33 -16.71
C VAL A 201 -27.52 -25.51 -15.96
N GLU A 202 -27.39 -26.73 -16.50
CA GLU A 202 -27.92 -27.94 -15.87
C GLU A 202 -27.20 -28.25 -14.55
N GLU A 203 -25.86 -28.19 -14.53
CA GLU A 203 -25.05 -28.38 -13.32
C GLU A 203 -25.44 -27.39 -12.22
N PHE A 204 -25.60 -26.11 -12.56
CA PHE A 204 -25.94 -25.05 -11.61
C PHE A 204 -27.39 -25.18 -11.13
N PHE A 205 -28.30 -25.58 -12.02
CA PHE A 205 -29.67 -25.90 -11.66
C PHE A 205 -29.72 -27.02 -10.62
N ARG A 206 -29.00 -28.13 -10.83
CA ARG A 206 -28.88 -29.23 -9.86
C ARG A 206 -28.21 -28.79 -8.55
N ALA A 207 -27.20 -27.93 -8.64
CA ALA A 207 -26.52 -27.39 -7.47
C ALA A 207 -27.33 -26.33 -6.71
N ARG A 208 -28.46 -25.88 -7.27
CA ARG A 208 -29.27 -24.75 -6.80
C ARG A 208 -28.49 -23.43 -6.77
N ILE A 209 -27.52 -23.25 -7.65
CA ILE A 209 -26.86 -21.97 -7.85
C ILE A 209 -27.70 -21.15 -8.85
N PRO A 210 -28.02 -19.87 -8.56
CA PRO A 210 -28.67 -19.01 -9.53
C PRO A 210 -27.87 -18.92 -10.84
N VAL A 211 -28.52 -19.21 -11.97
CA VAL A 211 -27.85 -19.22 -13.28
C VAL A 211 -28.65 -18.48 -14.34
N TRP A 212 -27.97 -17.66 -15.13
CA TRP A 212 -28.55 -16.93 -16.24
C TRP A 212 -27.94 -17.40 -17.56
N HIS A 213 -28.77 -17.98 -18.42
CA HIS A 213 -28.37 -18.49 -19.72
C HIS A 213 -28.47 -17.40 -20.79
N LEU A 214 -27.33 -17.07 -21.41
CA LEU A 214 -27.28 -16.20 -22.57
C LEU A 214 -27.46 -17.04 -23.83
N LEU A 215 -28.65 -16.95 -24.38
CA LEU A 215 -29.03 -17.57 -25.65
C LEU A 215 -28.85 -16.61 -26.81
N LYS A 216 -28.45 -17.14 -27.97
CA LYS A 216 -28.58 -16.46 -29.26
C LYS A 216 -30.06 -16.22 -29.57
N LEU A 217 -30.37 -15.11 -30.24
CA LEU A 217 -31.76 -14.71 -30.55
C LEU A 217 -32.52 -15.73 -31.42
N ASP A 218 -31.80 -16.48 -32.26
CA ASP A 218 -32.36 -17.55 -33.09
C ASP A 218 -32.94 -18.73 -32.29
N ARG A 219 -32.56 -18.89 -31.01
CA ARG A 219 -33.10 -19.91 -30.11
C ARG A 219 -34.40 -19.50 -29.43
N LEU A 220 -34.78 -18.22 -29.51
CA LEU A 220 -35.97 -17.70 -28.84
C LEU A 220 -37.26 -18.47 -29.18
N PRO A 221 -37.56 -18.84 -30.44
CA PRO A 221 -38.77 -19.58 -30.78
C PRO A 221 -38.87 -20.98 -30.14
N PHE A 222 -37.73 -21.55 -29.74
CA PHE A 222 -37.64 -22.89 -29.15
C PHE A 222 -37.45 -22.84 -27.62
N THR A 223 -37.44 -21.64 -27.03
CA THR A 223 -37.22 -21.45 -25.61
C THR A 223 -38.56 -21.20 -24.93
N ARG A 224 -38.91 -22.04 -23.96
CA ARG A 224 -40.09 -21.80 -23.13
C ARG A 224 -39.84 -20.58 -22.25
N ILE A 225 -40.74 -19.61 -22.29
CA ILE A 225 -40.68 -18.38 -21.49
C ILE A 225 -41.95 -18.32 -20.65
N ASP A 226 -41.80 -18.52 -19.34
CA ASP A 226 -42.93 -18.46 -18.41
C ASP A 226 -43.23 -17.00 -17.97
N ALA A 227 -42.23 -16.12 -17.98
CA ALA A 227 -42.38 -14.71 -17.64
C ALA A 227 -41.33 -13.82 -18.34
N HIS A 228 -41.70 -12.56 -18.60
CA HIS A 228 -40.80 -11.53 -19.11
C HIS A 228 -40.62 -10.41 -18.07
N THR A 229 -39.38 -9.98 -17.84
CA THR A 229 -39.01 -8.96 -16.86
C THR A 229 -37.78 -8.19 -17.36
N LEU A 230 -37.63 -6.94 -16.91
CA LEU A 230 -36.47 -6.12 -17.23
C LEU A 230 -35.28 -6.53 -16.34
N PRO A 231 -34.07 -6.70 -16.89
CA PRO A 231 -32.88 -6.91 -16.09
C PRO A 231 -32.60 -5.71 -15.18
N LEU A 232 -32.15 -5.99 -13.94
CA LEU A 232 -31.66 -4.97 -13.02
C LEU A 232 -30.46 -4.24 -13.63
N ASP A 233 -30.51 -2.92 -13.62
CA ASP A 233 -29.43 -2.05 -14.10
C ASP A 233 -28.38 -1.86 -12.98
N PRO A 234 -27.11 -2.26 -13.17
CA PRO A 234 -26.08 -2.06 -12.16
C PRO A 234 -25.91 -0.58 -11.75
N ASN A 235 -26.21 0.38 -12.62
CA ASN A 235 -26.10 1.80 -12.30
C ASN A 235 -27.10 2.27 -11.24
N GLN A 236 -28.18 1.53 -11.03
CA GLN A 236 -29.22 1.84 -10.04
C GLN A 236 -28.99 1.13 -8.70
N HIS A 237 -28.13 0.11 -8.68
CA HIS A 237 -27.94 -0.78 -7.53
C HIS A 237 -26.53 -0.77 -6.95
N LEU A 238 -25.55 -0.26 -7.70
CA LEU A 238 -24.15 -0.26 -7.29
C LEU A 238 -23.64 1.17 -7.10
N THR A 239 -22.68 1.33 -6.18
CA THR A 239 -21.94 2.57 -6.04
C THR A 239 -21.00 2.71 -7.23
N LEU A 240 -21.21 3.76 -8.02
CA LEU A 240 -20.36 4.07 -9.17
C LEU A 240 -19.72 5.45 -9.00
N GLY A 241 -18.56 5.62 -9.61
CA GLY A 241 -17.80 6.86 -9.58
C GLY A 241 -16.37 6.62 -9.09
N PRO A 242 -15.43 7.53 -9.41
CA PRO A 242 -14.04 7.36 -9.04
C PRO A 242 -13.86 7.37 -7.51
N PRO A 243 -12.86 6.63 -6.99
CA PRO A 243 -12.49 6.71 -5.58
C PRO A 243 -11.85 8.07 -5.30
N ARG A 244 -11.83 8.45 -4.01
CA ARG A 244 -11.22 9.72 -3.57
C ARG A 244 -9.69 9.74 -3.66
N ILE A 245 -9.10 8.56 -3.85
CA ILE A 245 -7.65 8.35 -4.02
C ILE A 245 -7.35 7.94 -5.45
N GLN A 246 -6.15 8.25 -5.93
CA GLN A 246 -5.74 7.93 -7.29
C GLN A 246 -5.34 6.45 -7.38
N LEU A 247 -6.21 5.65 -7.97
CA LEU A 247 -5.97 4.23 -8.23
C LEU A 247 -5.94 3.99 -9.73
N ARG A 248 -4.95 3.23 -10.18
CA ARG A 248 -4.85 2.81 -11.58
C ARG A 248 -5.96 1.81 -11.93
N SER A 249 -6.29 1.76 -13.21
CA SER A 249 -7.05 0.63 -13.76
C SER A 249 -6.34 -0.68 -13.44
N VAL A 250 -7.11 -1.67 -12.98
CA VAL A 250 -6.59 -2.98 -12.60
C VAL A 250 -6.55 -3.91 -13.81
N PHE A 251 -7.51 -3.77 -14.73
CA PHE A 251 -7.61 -4.62 -15.91
C PHE A 251 -8.41 -3.94 -17.03
N ILE A 252 -8.02 -4.14 -18.29
CA ILE A 252 -8.71 -3.59 -19.47
C ILE A 252 -8.84 -4.67 -20.55
N ARG A 253 -9.92 -5.44 -20.56
CA ARG A 253 -10.32 -6.39 -21.64
C ARG A 253 -11.81 -6.75 -21.50
N THR A 254 -12.25 -7.87 -22.09
CA THR A 254 -13.59 -8.44 -21.90
C THR A 254 -13.78 -8.94 -20.46
N SER A 255 -15.04 -8.99 -20.01
CA SER A 255 -15.41 -9.42 -18.64
C SER A 255 -15.41 -10.93 -18.43
N ASP A 256 -15.30 -11.73 -19.49
CA ASP A 256 -15.36 -13.20 -19.46
C ASP A 256 -13.99 -13.88 -19.26
N GLN A 257 -12.91 -13.10 -19.18
CA GLN A 257 -11.55 -13.60 -19.06
C GLN A 257 -11.16 -13.91 -17.62
N ALA A 258 -10.52 -15.06 -17.40
CA ALA A 258 -10.01 -15.48 -16.09
C ALA A 258 -8.94 -14.52 -15.54
N GLU A 259 -8.20 -13.87 -16.44
CA GLU A 259 -7.09 -12.97 -16.19
C GLU A 259 -7.50 -11.77 -15.33
N LYS A 260 -8.75 -11.32 -15.41
CA LYS A 260 -9.24 -10.21 -14.59
C LYS A 260 -9.18 -10.53 -13.10
N TYR A 261 -9.52 -11.76 -12.71
CA TYR A 261 -9.51 -12.18 -11.32
C TYR A 261 -8.08 -12.34 -10.79
N LYS A 262 -7.15 -12.79 -11.65
CA LYS A 262 -5.72 -12.77 -11.35
C LYS A 262 -5.23 -11.33 -11.13
N ALA A 263 -5.69 -10.38 -11.96
CA ALA A 263 -5.35 -8.97 -11.80
C ALA A 263 -5.88 -8.40 -10.48
N PHE A 264 -7.12 -8.74 -10.08
CA PHE A 264 -7.67 -8.36 -8.77
C PHE A 264 -6.83 -8.92 -7.62
N GLN A 265 -6.48 -10.21 -7.66
CA GLN A 265 -5.63 -10.84 -6.64
C GLN A 265 -4.22 -10.22 -6.59
N CYS A 266 -3.62 -9.92 -7.75
CA CYS A 266 -2.35 -9.23 -7.84
C CYS A 266 -2.43 -7.81 -7.25
N PHE A 267 -3.53 -7.09 -7.51
CA PHE A 267 -3.75 -5.78 -6.91
C PHE A 267 -3.76 -5.87 -5.38
N THR A 268 -4.56 -6.78 -4.82
CA THR A 268 -4.64 -6.99 -3.36
C THR A 268 -3.29 -7.30 -2.74
N ARG A 269 -2.54 -8.23 -3.32
CA ARG A 269 -1.21 -8.63 -2.83
C ARG A 269 -0.20 -7.50 -2.91
N ASN A 270 -0.26 -6.69 -3.97
CA ASN A 270 0.68 -5.58 -4.18
C ASN A 270 0.28 -4.31 -3.42
N HIS A 271 -0.99 -4.17 -3.02
CA HIS A 271 -1.48 -2.98 -2.33
C HIS A 271 -0.79 -2.76 -0.98
N LEU A 272 -0.49 -3.84 -0.26
CA LEU A 272 0.19 -3.82 1.04
C LEU A 272 1.67 -4.21 0.96
N ARG A 273 2.20 -4.47 -0.24
CA ARG A 273 3.62 -4.75 -0.39
C ARG A 273 4.39 -3.45 -0.19
N LEU A 274 5.37 -3.49 0.70
CA LEU A 274 6.36 -2.41 0.84
C LEU A 274 7.02 -2.20 -0.54
N PRO A 275 6.87 -1.04 -1.20
CA PRO A 275 7.61 -0.74 -2.41
C PRO A 275 9.10 -0.86 -2.14
N ASN A 276 9.88 -1.32 -3.12
CA ASN A 276 11.32 -1.11 -3.09
C ASN A 276 11.58 0.34 -3.54
N PRO A 277 11.95 1.26 -2.63
CA PRO A 277 12.15 2.66 -2.98
C PRO A 277 13.41 2.89 -3.82
N PHE A 278 14.30 1.88 -3.92
CA PHE A 278 15.50 1.92 -4.74
C PHE A 278 15.29 1.28 -6.12
N ALA A 279 14.12 0.71 -6.40
CA ALA A 279 13.83 0.17 -7.71
C ALA A 279 13.79 1.31 -8.75
N LEU A 280 14.81 1.35 -9.61
CA LEU A 280 14.83 2.24 -10.77
C LEU A 280 13.70 1.84 -11.71
N VAL A 281 12.63 2.62 -11.77
CA VAL A 281 11.55 2.41 -12.76
C VAL A 281 12.10 2.82 -14.13
N PRO A 282 12.21 1.91 -15.12
CA PRO A 282 12.59 2.29 -16.46
C PRO A 282 11.51 3.21 -17.04
N GLY A 283 11.83 4.48 -17.31
CA GLY A 283 10.95 5.41 -18.03
C GLY A 283 10.43 6.62 -17.26
N GLN A 284 10.74 6.80 -15.96
CA GLN A 284 10.56 8.09 -15.29
C GLN A 284 11.85 8.91 -15.36
N ILE A 285 12.14 9.44 -16.55
CA ILE A 285 13.11 10.52 -16.70
C ILE A 285 12.40 11.78 -16.17
N CYS A 286 12.72 12.20 -14.95
CA CYS A 286 12.50 13.60 -14.60
C CYS A 286 13.47 14.40 -15.46
N LEU A 287 12.98 15.10 -16.48
CA LEU A 287 13.82 15.93 -17.34
C LEU A 287 14.45 17.02 -16.48
N ASP A 288 15.76 16.93 -16.24
CA ASP A 288 16.51 18.08 -15.75
C ASP A 288 16.45 19.21 -16.79
N PRO A 289 16.19 20.47 -16.40
CA PRO A 289 16.40 21.59 -17.29
C PRO A 289 17.90 21.69 -17.65
N PRO A 290 18.26 22.05 -18.89
CA PRO A 290 19.64 22.02 -19.35
C PRO A 290 20.52 22.96 -18.52
N LEU A 291 21.68 22.46 -18.11
CA LEU A 291 22.74 23.23 -17.44
C LEU A 291 23.25 24.34 -18.39
N PRO A 292 23.35 25.60 -17.94
CA PRO A 292 24.05 26.64 -18.71
C PRO A 292 25.56 26.38 -18.73
N GLU A 293 26.18 26.57 -19.89
CA GLU A 293 27.63 26.48 -20.09
C GLU A 293 28.41 27.46 -19.18
N PRO A 294 29.59 27.07 -18.67
CA PRO A 294 30.40 27.95 -17.84
C PRO A 294 31.12 29.00 -18.70
N LEU A 295 30.81 30.28 -18.46
CA LEU A 295 31.60 31.39 -18.99
C LEU A 295 32.92 31.55 -18.20
N PRO A 296 34.04 31.89 -18.87
CA PRO A 296 35.33 32.06 -18.22
C PRO A 296 35.41 33.47 -17.62
N SER A 297 35.83 33.58 -16.36
CA SER A 297 36.26 34.87 -15.79
C SER A 297 37.45 34.72 -14.86
N THR A 298 38.54 35.27 -15.38
CA THR A 298 39.75 35.87 -14.78
C THR A 298 39.73 36.26 -13.29
N SER A 299 40.71 35.68 -12.58
CA SER A 299 41.58 36.20 -11.51
C SER A 299 41.22 37.38 -10.57
N ARG A 300 41.65 37.15 -9.30
CA ARG A 300 41.96 38.04 -8.14
C ARG A 300 40.72 38.43 -7.29
N SER A 301 40.70 38.28 -5.96
CA SER A 301 41.74 38.48 -4.93
C SER A 301 41.50 37.69 -3.63
N LYS A 302 42.53 37.69 -2.78
CA LYS A 302 42.88 36.82 -1.64
C LYS A 302 41.89 36.75 -0.45
N PRO A 303 41.92 35.63 0.32
CA PRO A 303 41.23 35.46 1.60
C PRO A 303 42.03 36.03 2.80
N TYR A 304 41.33 36.57 3.79
CA TYR A 304 41.88 36.87 5.11
C TYR A 304 42.13 35.56 5.89
N GLY A 305 43.34 35.41 6.42
CA GLY A 305 43.78 34.25 7.18
C GLY A 305 43.54 34.35 8.70
N PRO A 306 43.72 33.23 9.42
CA PRO A 306 43.63 33.13 10.88
C PRO A 306 44.98 33.49 11.56
N PRO A 307 45.02 33.81 12.87
CA PRO A 307 46.28 34.05 13.56
C PRO A 307 46.93 32.76 14.10
N ASN A 308 48.15 32.51 13.62
CA ASN A 308 49.41 32.10 14.30
C ASN A 308 49.42 30.96 15.34
N GLN A 309 50.43 30.08 15.46
CA GLN A 309 51.69 29.78 14.75
C GLN A 309 52.27 28.51 15.40
N ARG A 310 52.72 27.53 14.61
CA ARG A 310 54.11 27.03 14.60
C ARG A 310 54.26 25.89 13.61
N ALA A 311 55.15 26.11 12.64
CA ALA A 311 55.52 25.17 11.61
C ALA A 311 56.25 23.94 12.19
N LYS A 312 55.87 22.75 11.72
CA LYS A 312 56.79 21.63 11.50
C LYS A 312 56.50 21.01 10.13
N GLN A 313 57.60 20.63 9.49
CA GLN A 313 57.78 20.38 8.07
C GLN A 313 56.84 19.32 7.49
N LYS A 314 56.44 19.56 6.23
CA LYS A 314 55.99 18.51 5.31
C LYS A 314 57.04 17.42 5.24
N GLN A 315 56.72 16.25 5.78
CA GLN A 315 57.23 15.00 5.24
C GLN A 315 56.16 14.47 4.29
N SER A 316 56.56 14.31 3.03
CA SER A 316 55.88 13.49 2.05
C SER A 316 55.84 12.05 2.55
N SER A 317 54.65 11.53 2.82
CA SER A 317 54.39 10.09 2.87
C SER A 317 53.49 9.68 1.69
N PRO A 318 53.82 8.59 0.98
CA PRO A 318 53.05 8.11 -0.15
C PRO A 318 51.96 7.17 0.35
N SER A 319 50.71 7.62 0.32
CA SER A 319 49.59 6.73 0.11
C SER A 319 48.36 7.57 -0.24
N SER A 320 47.96 7.47 -1.50
CA SER A 320 46.56 7.48 -1.86
C SER A 320 45.86 6.43 -0.99
N GLN A 321 45.37 6.82 0.19
CA GLN A 321 44.34 6.06 0.88
C GLN A 321 43.19 5.96 -0.11
N MET A 322 43.04 4.80 -0.75
CA MET A 322 41.75 4.45 -1.35
C MET A 322 40.72 4.68 -0.25
N GLY A 323 39.83 5.63 -0.45
CA GLY A 323 38.79 5.92 0.54
C GLY A 323 37.88 4.70 0.57
N PHE A 324 37.99 3.87 1.59
CA PHE A 324 37.02 2.83 1.86
C PHE A 324 35.89 3.42 2.73
N LEU A 325 34.70 2.85 2.63
CA LEU A 325 33.59 3.26 3.50
C LEU A 325 33.88 2.81 4.94
N SER A 326 33.39 3.56 5.92
CA SER A 326 33.57 3.25 7.35
C SER A 326 32.23 3.20 8.07
N VAL A 327 32.06 2.23 8.96
CA VAL A 327 30.88 2.15 9.83
C VAL A 327 31.06 3.07 11.05
N ILE A 328 30.04 3.85 11.38
CA ILE A 328 30.06 4.73 12.55
C ILE A 328 29.80 3.88 13.81
N VAL A 329 30.70 3.98 14.79
CA VAL A 329 30.55 3.36 16.11
C VAL A 329 30.23 4.44 17.13
N HIS A 330 29.12 4.31 17.85
CA HIS A 330 28.72 5.25 18.91
C HIS A 330 27.96 4.53 20.04
N PRO A 331 28.13 4.91 21.33
CA PRO A 331 27.41 4.30 22.46
C PRO A 331 25.87 4.33 22.41
N HIS A 332 25.31 5.19 21.56
CA HIS A 332 23.86 5.31 21.34
C HIS A 332 23.38 4.60 20.07
N LEU A 333 24.29 4.00 19.29
CA LEU A 333 23.96 3.21 18.11
C LEU A 333 24.00 1.72 18.44
N PRO A 334 23.23 0.90 17.72
CA PRO A 334 23.41 -0.54 17.77
C PRO A 334 24.86 -0.92 17.41
N PRO A 335 25.37 -2.02 18.00
CA PRO A 335 26.62 -2.60 17.53
C PRO A 335 26.49 -2.98 16.06
N ALA A 336 27.53 -2.69 15.28
CA ALA A 336 27.56 -3.05 13.88
C ALA A 336 27.55 -4.58 13.72
N VAL A 337 26.79 -5.10 12.75
CA VAL A 337 26.80 -6.52 12.42
C VAL A 337 28.18 -6.84 11.81
N PRO A 338 28.99 -7.76 12.37
CA PRO A 338 30.39 -7.93 11.96
C PRO A 338 30.58 -8.22 10.48
N VAL A 339 29.74 -9.07 9.88
CA VAL A 339 29.81 -9.38 8.44
C VAL A 339 29.49 -8.16 7.58
N TRP A 340 28.54 -7.33 8.01
CA TRP A 340 28.18 -6.11 7.30
C TRP A 340 29.27 -5.06 7.42
N GLN A 341 29.85 -4.91 8.61
CA GLN A 341 30.97 -4.00 8.85
C GLN A 341 32.17 -4.37 7.97
N ALA A 342 32.55 -5.65 7.96
CA ALA A 342 33.63 -6.14 7.10
C ALA A 342 33.34 -5.86 5.62
N ALA A 343 32.10 -6.08 5.16
CA ALA A 343 31.71 -5.80 3.78
C ALA A 343 31.79 -4.30 3.43
N VAL A 344 31.33 -3.42 4.32
CA VAL A 344 31.40 -1.96 4.12
C VAL A 344 32.85 -1.48 4.08
N GLU A 345 33.70 -1.99 4.98
CA GLU A 345 35.12 -1.59 5.09
C GLU A 345 35.98 -2.03 3.91
N VAL A 346 35.56 -3.04 3.14
CA VAL A 346 36.23 -3.42 1.88
C VAL A 346 35.62 -2.74 0.65
N THR A 347 34.51 -2.00 0.81
CA THR A 347 33.82 -1.32 -0.28
C THR A 347 34.47 0.04 -0.56
N SER A 348 34.88 0.25 -1.81
CA SER A 348 35.44 1.53 -2.26
C SER A 348 34.39 2.65 -2.21
N SER A 349 34.76 3.82 -1.69
CA SER A 349 33.95 5.05 -1.75
C SER A 349 34.06 5.77 -3.09
N ASP A 350 34.89 5.27 -4.01
CA ASP A 350 35.07 5.84 -5.35
C ASP A 350 33.86 5.56 -6.23
N ARG A 351 33.00 6.58 -6.39
CA ARG A 351 31.81 6.53 -7.24
C ARG A 351 32.09 6.23 -8.71
N SER A 352 33.33 6.42 -9.19
CA SER A 352 33.68 6.09 -10.57
C SER A 352 33.64 4.58 -10.83
N GLN A 353 33.86 3.79 -9.77
CA GLN A 353 33.88 2.32 -9.78
C GLN A 353 32.49 1.70 -9.60
N CYS A 354 31.47 2.50 -9.30
CA CYS A 354 30.09 2.04 -9.21
C CYS A 354 29.49 1.74 -10.59
N TYR A 355 28.50 0.84 -10.64
CA TYR A 355 27.69 0.59 -11.83
C TYR A 355 27.02 1.89 -12.32
N PRO A 356 26.75 2.05 -13.63
CA PRO A 356 26.11 3.25 -14.19
C PRO A 356 24.81 3.64 -13.49
N GLU A 357 24.00 2.66 -13.09
CA GLU A 357 22.74 2.81 -12.36
C GLU A 357 22.96 3.44 -10.98
N ALA A 358 24.05 3.07 -10.31
CA ALA A 358 24.50 3.64 -9.04
C ALA A 358 25.25 4.97 -9.22
N LYS A 359 25.33 5.54 -10.43
CA LYS A 359 25.83 6.92 -10.64
C LYS A 359 24.70 7.95 -10.71
N VAL A 360 23.45 7.49 -10.75
CA VAL A 360 22.26 8.34 -10.64
C VAL A 360 22.22 8.94 -9.22
N PRO A 361 22.30 10.27 -9.06
CA PRO A 361 22.32 10.90 -7.74
C PRO A 361 21.12 10.53 -6.85
N GLU A 362 19.96 10.30 -7.47
CA GLU A 362 18.70 9.92 -6.83
C GLU A 362 18.70 8.47 -6.32
N ALA A 363 19.58 7.61 -6.86
CA ALA A 363 19.69 6.20 -6.47
C ALA A 363 20.54 5.95 -5.21
N ASN A 364 21.35 6.92 -4.80
CA ASN A 364 22.32 6.79 -3.69
C ASN A 364 21.89 7.50 -2.39
N GLY A 365 20.58 7.57 -2.15
CA GLY A 365 20.02 8.25 -0.99
C GLY A 365 19.69 7.31 0.17
N TYR A 366 19.14 7.90 1.23
CA TYR A 366 18.58 7.20 2.39
C TYR A 366 17.07 7.44 2.45
N ILE A 367 16.33 6.40 2.84
CA ILE A 367 14.86 6.45 2.99
C ILE A 367 14.46 7.18 4.26
N PHE A 368 15.30 7.11 5.29
CA PHE A 368 15.13 7.81 6.55
C PHE A 368 16.38 8.61 6.89
N PRO A 369 16.30 9.65 7.73
CA PRO A 369 17.49 10.36 8.16
C PRO A 369 18.44 9.41 8.88
N ARG A 370 19.74 9.54 8.62
CA ARG A 370 20.71 8.68 9.29
C ARG A 370 20.84 9.04 10.77
N PRO A 371 21.05 8.05 11.65
CA PRO A 371 21.21 8.27 13.09
C PRO A 371 22.33 9.26 13.48
N ASP A 372 23.40 9.36 12.69
CA ASP A 372 24.53 10.26 12.97
C ASP A 372 24.15 11.74 12.91
N ILE A 373 23.05 12.10 12.25
CA ILE A 373 22.51 13.48 12.27
C ILE A 373 22.09 13.88 13.69
N PHE A 374 21.55 12.94 14.46
CA PHE A 374 20.99 13.19 15.80
C PHE A 374 22.06 13.13 16.89
N ILE A 375 23.01 12.21 16.72
CA ILE A 375 24.07 11.92 17.68
C ILE A 375 25.28 12.86 17.52
N GLY A 376 25.57 13.30 16.29
CA GLY A 376 26.71 14.19 16.01
C GLY A 376 26.51 15.64 16.47
N ALA A 377 25.33 15.99 16.99
CA ALA A 377 25.05 17.32 17.51
C ALA A 377 25.73 17.51 18.87
N GLN A 378 26.77 18.35 18.92
CA GLN A 378 27.47 18.67 20.18
C GLN A 378 26.63 19.51 21.17
N ASP A 379 25.52 20.05 20.70
CA ASP A 379 24.60 20.89 21.46
C ASP A 379 23.32 20.10 21.75
N GLU A 380 23.05 19.85 23.03
CA GLU A 380 21.90 19.07 23.48
C GLU A 380 20.56 19.70 23.03
N HIS A 381 20.47 21.04 23.00
CA HIS A 381 19.26 21.71 22.53
C HIS A 381 19.02 21.43 21.04
N LYS A 382 20.08 21.42 20.22
CA LYS A 382 19.95 21.09 18.79
C LYS A 382 19.61 19.63 18.57
N SER A 383 20.18 18.72 19.37
CA SER A 383 19.83 17.29 19.32
C SER A 383 18.34 17.08 19.62
N LEU A 384 17.81 17.72 20.67
CA LEU A 384 16.40 17.65 21.03
C LEU A 384 15.47 18.23 19.95
N GLU A 385 15.84 19.32 19.28
CA GLU A 385 15.06 19.86 18.16
C GLU A 385 15.03 18.91 16.96
N LEU A 386 16.14 18.24 16.65
CA LEU A 386 16.18 17.23 15.59
C LEU A 386 15.31 16.02 15.96
N ILE A 387 15.40 15.54 17.20
CA ILE A 387 14.54 14.46 17.71
C ILE A 387 13.07 14.86 17.62
N LYS A 388 12.73 16.08 18.04
CA LYS A 388 11.37 16.61 17.95
C LYS A 388 10.86 16.59 16.51
N ALA A 389 11.65 17.10 15.56
CA ALA A 389 11.33 17.09 14.15
C ALA A 389 11.10 15.66 13.62
N TRP A 390 11.97 14.72 13.98
CA TRP A 390 11.80 13.31 13.65
C TRP A 390 10.50 12.73 14.22
N LEU A 391 10.22 12.93 15.51
CA LEU A 391 9.02 12.38 16.15
C LEU A 391 7.73 12.90 15.50
N CYS A 392 7.71 14.17 15.08
CA CYS A 392 6.57 14.73 14.36
C CYS A 392 6.43 14.17 12.92
N LEU A 393 7.55 13.93 12.22
CA LEU A 393 7.54 13.42 10.84
C LEU A 393 7.37 11.90 10.76
N ARG A 394 7.80 11.16 11.79
CA ARG A 394 7.93 9.70 11.80
C ARG A 394 6.68 8.98 11.32
N PRO A 395 5.45 9.24 11.85
CA PRO A 395 4.25 8.52 11.39
C PRO A 395 3.97 8.72 9.90
N LEU A 396 4.18 9.93 9.39
CA LEU A 396 3.93 10.30 8.01
C LEU A 396 4.96 9.69 7.06
N LEU A 397 6.24 9.70 7.46
CA LEU A 397 7.32 9.09 6.68
C LEU A 397 7.22 7.55 6.65
N LEU A 398 6.79 6.92 7.76
CA LEU A 398 6.49 5.49 7.77
C LEU A 398 5.31 5.18 6.84
N ALA A 399 4.20 5.90 6.94
CA ALA A 399 3.05 5.72 6.05
C ALA A 399 3.42 5.90 4.56
N ARG A 400 4.34 6.83 4.26
CA ARG A 400 4.85 7.06 2.91
C ARG A 400 5.50 5.81 2.32
N VAL A 401 6.33 5.12 3.09
CA VAL A 401 7.04 3.93 2.60
C VAL A 401 6.18 2.66 2.67
N SER A 402 5.06 2.69 3.38
CA SER A 402 4.14 1.55 3.49
C SER A 402 3.14 1.43 2.33
N CYS A 403 3.13 2.37 1.38
CA CYS A 403 2.21 2.34 0.25
C CYS A 403 2.94 2.47 -1.10
N SER A 404 2.73 1.50 -1.99
CA SER A 404 3.33 1.46 -3.32
C SER A 404 2.87 2.56 -4.27
N SER A 405 1.78 3.28 -3.94
CA SER A 405 1.30 4.43 -4.72
C SER A 405 2.03 5.73 -4.37
N TYR A 406 2.76 5.79 -3.26
CA TYR A 406 3.50 6.98 -2.86
C TYR A 406 4.92 6.95 -3.41
N SER A 407 5.44 8.14 -3.76
CA SER A 407 6.80 8.28 -4.24
C SER A 407 7.76 8.29 -3.05
N ALA A 408 8.42 7.17 -2.74
CA ALA A 408 9.36 7.06 -1.63
C ALA A 408 10.82 7.25 -2.07
N GLN A 409 11.09 8.30 -2.87
CA GLN A 409 12.43 8.51 -3.45
C GLN A 409 13.51 8.64 -2.37
N PRO A 410 14.68 8.00 -2.55
CA PRO A 410 15.80 8.15 -1.63
C PRO A 410 16.30 9.60 -1.57
N MET A 411 16.68 10.05 -0.37
CA MET A 411 17.15 11.41 -0.15
C MET A 411 18.60 11.43 0.33
N ALA A 412 19.41 12.32 -0.25
CA ALA A 412 20.80 12.49 0.18
C ALA A 412 20.88 12.92 1.66
N HIS A 413 21.95 12.51 2.35
CA HIS A 413 22.17 12.83 3.76
C HIS A 413 22.05 14.33 4.09
N GLN A 414 22.54 15.21 3.22
CA GLN A 414 22.43 16.66 3.42
C GLN A 414 20.99 17.18 3.27
N SER A 415 20.18 16.55 2.42
CA SER A 415 18.77 16.93 2.25
C SER A 415 17.95 16.58 3.49
N TRP A 416 18.24 15.45 4.15
CA TRP A 416 17.63 15.10 5.44
C TRP A 416 17.90 16.16 6.53
N ARG A 417 19.11 16.72 6.58
CA ARG A 417 19.41 17.84 7.50
C ARG A 417 18.55 19.07 7.22
N VAL A 418 18.27 19.38 5.94
CA VAL A 418 17.39 20.49 5.56
C VAL A 418 15.95 20.21 5.97
N ILE A 419 15.44 18.99 5.71
CA ILE A 419 14.08 18.57 6.06
C ILE A 419 13.85 18.70 7.58
N LEU A 420 14.76 18.14 8.40
CA LEU A 420 14.63 18.17 9.86
C LEU A 420 14.69 19.60 10.44
N ASN A 421 15.33 20.55 9.74
CA ASN A 421 15.42 21.96 10.15
C ASN A 421 14.42 22.88 9.43
N LEU A 422 13.51 22.34 8.61
CA LEU A 422 12.68 23.13 7.68
C LEU A 422 11.80 24.15 8.41
N ASP A 423 11.13 23.73 9.50
CA ASP A 423 10.28 24.61 10.32
C ASP A 423 11.07 25.81 10.89
N LEU A 424 12.29 25.59 11.38
CA LEU A 424 13.17 26.65 11.86
C LEU A 424 13.60 27.60 10.72
N LEU A 425 13.92 27.03 9.56
CA LEU A 425 14.30 27.79 8.36
C LEU A 425 13.15 28.63 7.80
N MET A 426 11.90 28.19 7.96
CA MET A 426 10.72 28.95 7.56
C MET A 426 10.40 30.07 8.56
N LYS A 427 10.52 29.81 9.87
CA LYS A 427 10.34 30.82 10.92
C LYS A 427 11.34 31.97 10.79
N THR A 428 12.61 31.66 10.54
CA THR A 428 13.68 32.67 10.34
C THR A 428 13.52 33.47 9.05
N ALA A 429 13.01 32.85 7.97
CA ALA A 429 12.71 33.57 6.73
C ALA A 429 11.51 34.54 6.86
N ARG A 430 10.57 34.27 7.76
CA ARG A 430 9.43 35.16 8.06
C ARG A 430 9.82 36.33 8.98
N SER A 431 10.85 36.17 9.81
CA SER A 431 11.33 37.23 10.72
C SER A 431 12.38 38.15 10.10
N GLY A 432 13.12 37.68 9.07
CA GLY A 432 13.99 38.52 8.27
C GLY A 432 13.18 39.31 7.23
N GLY A 433 13.19 40.65 7.32
CA GLY A 433 12.48 41.52 6.40
C GLY A 433 12.74 41.16 4.93
N ALA A 434 11.68 41.08 4.14
CA ALA A 434 11.69 40.76 2.73
C ALA A 434 12.53 41.77 1.93
N SER A 435 13.85 41.53 1.83
CA SER A 435 14.68 42.17 0.83
C SER A 435 14.53 41.39 -0.47
N SER A 436 13.68 41.93 -1.34
CA SER A 436 13.53 41.51 -2.73
C SER A 436 14.88 41.59 -3.44
N SER A 437 15.50 40.45 -3.72
CA SER A 437 16.51 40.36 -4.77
C SER A 437 15.96 39.48 -5.90
N ARG A 438 15.72 40.11 -7.06
CA ARG A 438 15.42 39.47 -8.35
C ARG A 438 16.68 38.76 -8.88
N GLY A 439 17.19 37.79 -8.12
CA GLY A 439 18.28 36.91 -8.52
C GLY A 439 17.80 35.47 -8.59
N ALA A 440 18.47 34.65 -9.40
CA ALA A 440 18.20 33.20 -9.46
C ALA A 440 18.20 32.60 -8.04
N PRO A 441 17.29 31.65 -7.73
CA PRO A 441 17.15 31.11 -6.39
C PRO A 441 18.48 30.53 -5.93
N THR A 442 18.93 30.95 -4.74
CA THR A 442 20.17 30.47 -4.14
C THR A 442 20.12 28.94 -3.98
N LYS A 443 21.28 28.29 -3.96
CA LYS A 443 21.37 26.83 -3.74
C LYS A 443 20.65 26.36 -2.46
N ALA A 444 20.61 27.21 -1.44
CA ALA A 444 19.87 26.97 -0.21
C ALA A 444 18.35 27.12 -0.38
N ALA A 445 17.88 28.07 -1.20
CA ALA A 445 16.47 28.19 -1.54
C ALA A 445 15.96 26.98 -2.33
N ARG A 446 16.71 26.53 -3.35
CA ARG A 446 16.35 25.33 -4.14
C ARG A 446 16.26 24.07 -3.29
N ARG A 447 17.18 23.87 -2.33
CA ARG A 447 17.14 22.73 -1.41
C ARG A 447 15.92 22.75 -0.47
N ARG A 448 15.46 23.94 -0.07
CA ARG A 448 14.24 24.09 0.74
C ARG A 448 12.99 23.75 -0.09
N GLU A 449 12.94 24.23 -1.32
CA GLU A 449 11.86 23.90 -2.27
C GLU A 449 11.79 22.38 -2.50
N GLN A 450 12.92 21.73 -2.80
CA GLN A 450 12.99 20.26 -2.91
C GLN A 450 12.54 19.52 -1.64
N ALA A 451 12.85 20.06 -0.45
CA ALA A 451 12.39 19.48 0.81
C ALA A 451 10.87 19.62 0.97
N VAL A 452 10.29 20.77 0.58
CA VAL A 452 8.82 20.98 0.58
C VAL A 452 8.15 20.06 -0.42
N ASP A 453 8.67 19.97 -1.65
CA ASP A 453 8.14 19.09 -2.70
C ASP A 453 8.20 17.63 -2.26
N PHE A 454 9.31 17.22 -1.64
CA PHE A 454 9.43 15.90 -1.04
C PHE A 454 8.30 15.67 -0.03
N LEU A 455 8.07 16.59 0.90
CA LEU A 455 7.02 16.49 1.92
C LEU A 455 5.59 16.51 1.34
N GLN A 456 5.40 17.04 0.13
CA GLN A 456 4.13 17.01 -0.61
C GLN A 456 3.92 15.74 -1.47
N GLY A 457 4.96 14.91 -1.65
CA GLY A 457 5.06 13.85 -2.67
C GLY A 457 4.19 12.58 -2.51
N CYS A 458 3.09 12.62 -1.75
CA CYS A 458 2.22 11.46 -1.54
C CYS A 458 0.95 11.51 -2.41
N ALA A 459 1.09 11.83 -3.70
CA ALA A 459 0.01 11.87 -4.70
C ALA A 459 -1.23 12.70 -4.32
N GLY A 460 -1.07 13.67 -3.41
CA GLY A 460 -2.18 14.47 -2.85
C GLY A 460 -3.04 13.75 -1.79
N GLU A 461 -2.78 12.47 -1.49
CA GLU A 461 -3.52 11.68 -0.50
C GLU A 461 -3.05 11.92 0.94
N LEU A 462 -1.75 12.14 1.12
CA LEU A 462 -1.12 12.47 2.39
C LEU A 462 -0.36 13.79 2.27
N ARG A 463 -0.63 14.74 3.17
CA ARG A 463 0.04 16.05 3.18
C ARG A 463 0.90 16.19 4.41
N ILE A 464 2.19 16.51 4.23
CA ILE A 464 3.06 16.89 5.34
C ILE A 464 3.26 18.40 5.28
N ASP A 465 2.71 19.14 6.25
CA ASP A 465 2.93 20.59 6.34
C ASP A 465 4.40 20.86 6.63
N ALA A 466 4.96 21.90 6.01
CA ALA A 466 6.31 22.38 6.31
C ALA A 466 6.45 22.93 7.74
N ASN A 467 5.35 23.33 8.39
CA ASN A 467 5.29 23.67 9.82
C ASN A 467 4.93 22.45 10.70
N PHE A 468 5.45 21.26 10.39
CA PHE A 468 5.13 20.01 11.11
C PHE A 468 5.51 20.02 12.61
N ASN A 469 6.37 20.94 13.05
CA ASN A 469 6.95 20.97 14.40
C ASN A 469 6.04 21.64 15.46
N VAL A 470 4.75 21.77 15.18
CA VAL A 470 3.73 22.41 16.04
C VAL A 470 3.03 21.38 16.95
N GLY A 471 3.08 20.09 16.63
CA GLY A 471 2.45 19.03 17.41
C GLY A 471 3.23 18.58 18.65
N PRO A 472 2.60 17.82 19.57
CA PRO A 472 3.30 17.17 20.66
C PRO A 472 4.27 16.12 20.11
N ALA A 473 5.54 16.18 20.53
CA ALA A 473 6.53 15.16 20.21
C ALA A 473 6.58 14.14 21.34
N VAL A 474 6.17 12.91 21.03
CA VAL A 474 6.02 11.81 22.00
C VAL A 474 6.71 10.57 21.44
N TRP A 475 7.45 9.88 22.29
CA TRP A 475 8.02 8.57 22.00
C TRP A 475 7.45 7.54 22.98
N ARG A 476 6.69 6.55 22.48
CA ARG A 476 6.07 5.48 23.30
C ARG A 476 5.31 6.00 24.54
N GLY A 477 4.56 7.09 24.37
CA GLY A 477 3.82 7.74 25.45
C GLY A 477 4.63 8.68 26.34
N VAL A 478 5.94 8.82 26.12
CA VAL A 478 6.82 9.74 26.85
C VAL A 478 7.02 11.03 26.05
N GLU A 479 6.67 12.17 26.65
CA GLU A 479 6.88 13.49 26.05
C GLU A 479 8.37 13.81 25.86
N LEU A 480 8.72 14.56 24.82
CA LEU A 480 10.08 14.98 24.50
C LEU A 480 10.87 15.50 25.72
N LYS A 481 10.23 16.31 26.59
CA LYS A 481 10.87 16.91 27.77
C LYS A 481 11.26 15.88 28.85
N LYS A 482 10.66 14.69 28.83
CA LYS A 482 10.86 13.61 29.78
C LYS A 482 11.68 12.45 29.20
N LEU A 483 12.20 12.59 27.99
CA LEU A 483 13.02 11.55 27.38
C LEU A 483 14.35 11.40 28.12
N THR A 484 14.60 10.19 28.58
CA THR A 484 15.91 9.75 29.09
C THR A 484 16.85 9.40 27.93
N ASP A 485 18.13 9.22 28.25
CA ASP A 485 19.13 8.74 27.29
C ASP A 485 18.78 7.37 26.70
N ASP A 486 18.09 6.50 27.44
CA ASP A 486 17.59 5.22 26.93
C ASP A 486 16.61 5.41 25.77
N HIS A 487 15.65 6.33 25.93
CA HIS A 487 14.71 6.64 24.86
C HIS A 487 15.42 7.22 23.63
N ARG A 488 16.45 8.07 23.83
CA ARG A 488 17.28 8.60 22.73
C ARG A 488 18.02 7.47 21.99
N ARG A 489 18.53 6.46 22.73
CA ARG A 489 19.12 5.25 22.15
C ARG A 489 18.11 4.45 21.33
N GLU A 490 16.91 4.24 21.85
CA GLU A 490 15.84 3.54 21.14
C GLU A 490 15.47 4.23 19.82
N ILE A 491 15.37 5.57 19.82
CA ILE A 491 15.08 6.36 18.62
C ILE A 491 16.20 6.20 17.58
N ALA A 492 17.46 6.32 18.01
CA ALA A 492 18.60 6.13 17.13
C ALA A 492 18.71 4.70 16.59
N TRP A 493 18.34 3.71 17.42
CA TRP A 493 18.28 2.31 17.04
C TRP A 493 17.19 2.06 16.00
N GLU A 494 15.98 2.59 16.18
CA GLU A 494 14.91 2.47 15.19
C GLU A 494 15.34 3.07 13.84
N LEU A 495 15.96 4.25 13.84
CA LEU A 495 16.44 4.88 12.60
C LEU A 495 17.51 4.05 11.90
N ALA A 496 18.40 3.42 12.66
CA ALA A 496 19.42 2.52 12.13
C ALA A 496 18.77 1.27 11.52
N GLU A 497 17.83 0.67 12.25
CA GLU A 497 17.11 -0.52 11.81
C GLU A 497 16.26 -0.26 10.56
N LEU A 498 15.51 0.83 10.54
CA LEU A 498 14.67 1.22 9.40
C LEU A 498 15.52 1.39 8.13
N ASN A 499 16.61 2.15 8.18
CA ASN A 499 17.50 2.29 7.03
C ASN A 499 18.12 0.94 6.63
N PHE A 500 18.61 0.16 7.58
CA PHE A 500 19.20 -1.15 7.30
C PHE A 500 18.21 -2.10 6.61
N ARG A 501 16.95 -2.16 7.03
CA ARG A 501 15.92 -2.99 6.40
C ARG A 501 15.72 -2.60 4.93
N PHE A 502 15.68 -1.31 4.63
CA PHE A 502 15.51 -0.82 3.26
C PHE A 502 16.78 -1.03 2.41
N GLU A 503 17.96 -0.84 2.97
CA GLU A 503 19.24 -1.15 2.33
C GLU A 503 19.36 -2.65 2.01
N LEU A 504 18.94 -3.52 2.93
CA LEU A 504 18.92 -4.97 2.73
C LEU A 504 17.91 -5.38 1.65
N LEU A 505 16.71 -4.78 1.65
CA LEU A 505 15.71 -5.00 0.58
C LEU A 505 16.23 -4.55 -0.78
N ALA A 506 17.12 -3.55 -0.84
CA ALA A 506 17.74 -3.10 -2.08
C ALA A 506 18.76 -4.11 -2.64
N LEU A 507 19.39 -4.92 -1.77
CA LEU A 507 20.35 -5.95 -2.17
C LEU A 507 19.68 -7.25 -2.65
N ASP A 508 18.45 -7.53 -2.20
CA ASP A 508 17.68 -8.72 -2.57
C ASP A 508 16.87 -8.53 -3.86
N ALA A 509 16.81 -7.29 -4.38
CA ALA A 509 16.09 -6.91 -5.59
C ALA A 509 16.97 -7.04 -6.85
#